data_AF-A0A6P0J3I7-F1
#
_entry.id   AF-A0A6P0J3I7-F1
#
_cell.length_a   1.000
_cell.length_b   1.000
_cell.length_c   1.000
_cell.angle_alpha   90.00
_cell.angle_beta   90.00
_cell.angle_gamma   90.00
#
_symmetry.space_group_name_H-M   'P 1'
#
loop_
_entity.id
_entity.type
_entity.pdbx_description
1 polymer ?
#
loop_
_entity_poly.entity_id
_entity_poly.type
_entity_poly.pdbx_seq_one_letter_code
_entity_poly.pdbx_strand_id
1 'polypeptide(L)' 'HRSDGFLVIQGQDIEPGSSLPAGHSLDLAPTILNLMGAPIPDYFQGKPLSAIKETVVAG' A
#
# COMPACT_ATOMS: atom_id res chain seq x y z
N HIS A 1 -19.54 6.90 -12.13
CA HIS A 1 -18.20 6.47 -12.62
C HIS A 1 -17.85 5.22 -11.85
N ARG A 2 -17.62 4.07 -12.52
CA ARG A 2 -17.21 2.83 -11.85
C ARG A 2 -15.69 2.75 -12.00
N SER A 3 -14.97 3.06 -10.93
CA SER A 3 -13.50 3.13 -10.95
C SER A 3 -12.90 1.73 -10.84
N ASP A 4 -13.02 0.94 -11.91
CA ASP A 4 -12.28 -0.31 -12.01
C ASP A 4 -10.91 0.00 -12.63
N GLY A 5 -9.85 -0.48 -11.98
CA GLY A 5 -8.46 -0.27 -12.39
C GLY A 5 -7.57 -1.36 -11.81
N PHE A 6 -6.29 -1.37 -12.19
CA PHE A 6 -5.31 -2.30 -11.67
C PHE A 6 -4.09 -1.55 -11.14
N LEU A 7 -3.43 -2.13 -10.13
CA LEU A 7 -2.23 -1.60 -9.50
C LEU A 7 -1.13 -2.65 -9.61
N VAL A 8 0.05 -2.24 -10.07
CA VAL A 8 1.26 -3.06 -10.06
C VAL A 8 2.28 -2.33 -9.20
N ILE A 9 2.86 -3.04 -8.24
CA ILE A 9 3.90 -2.52 -7.35
C ILE A 9 5.12 -3.41 -7.49
N GLN A 10 6.30 -2.80 -7.58
CA GLN A 10 7.57 -3.49 -7.63
C GLN A 10 8.59 -2.71 -6.78
N GLY A 11 9.39 -3.43 -6.00
CA GLY A 11 10.39 -2.85 -5.12
C GLY A 11 11.06 -3.92 -4.28
N GLN A 12 12.16 -3.57 -3.61
CA GLN A 12 12.93 -4.49 -2.76
C GLN A 12 12.10 -5.09 -1.61
N ASP A 13 11.16 -4.30 -1.08
CA ASP A 13 10.35 -4.66 0.08
C ASP A 13 8.98 -5.26 -0.28
N ILE A 14 8.72 -5.45 -1.58
CA ILE A 14 7.48 -6.04 -2.08
C ILE A 14 7.69 -7.53 -2.32
N GLU A 15 6.82 -8.36 -1.75
CA GLU A 15 6.88 -9.82 -1.94
C GLU A 15 6.57 -10.19 -3.41
N PRO A 16 7.49 -10.83 -4.15
CA PRO A 16 7.26 -11.18 -5.55
C PRO A 16 6.08 -12.14 -5.74
N GLY A 17 5.25 -11.89 -6.75
CA GLY A 17 4.09 -12.74 -7.05
C GLY A 17 2.96 -12.67 -6.03
N SER A 18 3.05 -11.76 -5.05
CA SER A 18 1.97 -11.49 -4.11
C SER A 18 0.83 -10.72 -4.78
N SER A 19 -0.34 -10.74 -4.15
CA SER A 19 -1.51 -9.97 -4.57
C SER A 19 -1.95 -9.06 -3.44
N LEU A 20 -2.39 -7.86 -3.80
CA LEU A 20 -3.02 -6.93 -2.88
C LEU A 20 -4.50 -7.27 -2.72
N PRO A 21 -5.10 -6.98 -1.55
CA PRO A 21 -6.54 -7.00 -1.41
C PRO A 21 -7.18 -5.96 -2.34
N ALA A 22 -8.43 -6.21 -2.74
CA ALA A 22 -9.22 -5.19 -3.43
C ALA A 22 -9.36 -3.95 -2.55
N GLY A 23 -9.11 -2.77 -3.14
CA GLY A 23 -9.11 -1.49 -2.44
C GLY A 23 -9.81 -0.41 -3.24
N HIS A 24 -9.92 0.77 -2.65
CA HIS A 24 -10.44 1.97 -3.29
C HIS A 24 -9.29 2.82 -3.84
N SER A 25 -9.56 3.66 -4.84
CA SER A 25 -8.55 4.60 -5.39
C SER A 25 -7.97 5.56 -4.33
N LEU A 26 -8.69 5.78 -3.23
CA LEU A 26 -8.25 6.64 -2.12
C LEU A 26 -7.16 5.97 -1.26
N ASP A 27 -7.00 4.65 -1.38
CA ASP A 27 -5.98 3.88 -0.66
C ASP A 27 -4.58 4.03 -1.30
N LEU A 28 -4.51 4.50 -2.54
CA LEU A 28 -3.24 4.61 -3.29
C LEU A 28 -2.27 5.61 -2.66
N ALA A 29 -2.74 6.83 -2.38
CA ALA A 29 -1.90 7.86 -1.77
C ALA A 29 -1.34 7.44 -0.39
N PRO A 30 -2.15 6.96 0.58
CA PRO A 30 -1.61 6.48 1.85
C PRO A 30 -0.71 5.24 1.70
N THR A 31 -0.97 4.36 0.71
CA THR A 31 -0.06 3.23 0.41
C THR A 31 1.33 3.70 0.02
N ILE A 32 1.42 4.68 -0.89
CA ILE A 32 2.72 5.22 -1.35
C ILE A 32 3.46 5.89 -0.19
N LEU A 33 2.78 6.70 0.63
CA LEU A 33 3.40 7.33 1.80
C LEU A 33 3.93 6.29 2.80
N ASN A 34 3.15 5.24 3.06
CA ASN A 34 3.56 4.15 3.93
C ASN A 34 4.83 3.44 3.40
N LEU A 35 4.89 3.18 2.09
CA LEU A 35 6.07 2.59 1.44
C LEU A 35 7.31 3.49 1.51
N MET A 36 7.11 4.82 1.55
CA MET A 36 8.20 5.79 1.73
C MET A 36 8.63 5.97 3.20
N GLY A 37 7.95 5.33 4.15
CA GLY A 37 8.15 5.60 5.59
C GLY A 37 7.73 7.02 6.00
N ALA A 38 6.85 7.66 5.22
CA ALA A 38 6.37 9.01 5.46
C ALA A 38 5.08 9.00 6.32
N PRO A 39 4.82 10.05 7.12
CA PRO A 39 3.58 10.16 7.87
C PRO A 39 2.37 10.25 6.93
N ILE A 40 1.27 9.60 7.30
CA ILE A 40 0.00 9.68 6.58
C ILE A 40 -0.87 10.74 7.28
N PRO A 41 -1.35 11.77 6.56
CA PRO A 41 -2.22 12.78 7.17
C PRO A 41 -3.57 12.20 7.61
N ASP A 42 -4.05 12.60 8.78
CA ASP A 42 -5.31 12.10 9.37
C ASP A 42 -6.57 12.41 8.54
N TYR A 43 -6.50 13.38 7.63
CA TYR A 43 -7.61 13.72 6.73
C TYR A 43 -7.73 12.77 5.53
N PHE A 44 -6.79 11.86 5.34
CA PHE A 44 -6.89 10.82 4.32
C PHE A 44 -7.97 9.82 4.73
N GLN A 45 -8.95 9.60 3.85
CA GLN A 45 -10.05 8.66 4.09
C GLN A 45 -9.68 7.20 3.77
N GLY A 46 -8.72 7.02 2.85
CA GLY A 46 -8.20 5.70 2.49
C GLY A 46 -7.17 5.18 3.51
N LYS A 47 -6.83 3.90 3.39
CA LYS A 47 -5.85 3.23 4.25
C LYS A 47 -4.76 2.59 3.39
N PRO A 48 -3.51 2.45 3.91
CA PRO A 48 -2.48 1.73 3.19
C PRO A 48 -2.90 0.30 2.84
N LEU A 49 -2.65 -0.11 1.60
CA LEU A 49 -2.76 -1.50 1.16
C LEU A 49 -1.47 -2.22 1.54
N SER A 50 -1.58 -3.24 2.40
CA SER A 50 -0.41 -4.00 2.86
C SER A 50 0.11 -4.93 1.77
N ALA A 51 1.25 -4.58 1.17
CA ALA A 51 2.04 -5.42 0.24
C ALA A 51 3.45 -5.75 0.76
N ILE A 52 3.82 -5.19 1.91
CA ILE A 52 5.19 -5.28 2.45
C ILE A 52 5.39 -6.58 3.22
N LYS A 53 6.61 -7.14 3.12
CA LYS A 53 7.07 -8.21 3.98
C LYS A 53 6.92 -7.78 5.44
N GLU A 54 6.30 -8.63 6.26
CA GLU A 54 6.29 -8.45 7.71
C GLU A 54 7.73 -8.55 8.20
N THR A 55 8.39 -7.40 8.41
CA THR A 55 9.75 -7.40 8.93
C THR A 55 9.64 -7.57 10.43
N VAL A 56 9.84 -8.80 10.90
CA VAL A 56 10.08 -9.06 12.31
C VAL A 56 11.37 -8.33 12.68
N VAL A 57 11.24 -7.22 13.39
CA VAL A 57 12.39 -6.59 14.05
C VAL A 57 12.83 -7.57 15.13
N ALA A 58 13.87 -8.35 14.86
CA ALA A 58 14.52 -9.16 15.89
C ALA A 58 15.09 -8.19 16.93
N GLY A 59 14.46 -8.18 18.11
CA GLY A 59 14.96 -7.50 19.30
C GLY A 59 16.15 -8.22 19.91
#